data_AF-A0A948E8Y7-F1
#
_entry.id   AF-A0A948E8Y7-F1
#
_cell.length_a   1.000
_cell.length_b   1.000
_cell.length_c   1.000
_cell.angle_alpha   90.00
_cell.angle_beta   90.00
_cell.angle_gamma   90.00
#
_symmetry.space_group_name_H-M   'P 1'
#
loop_
_entity.id
_entity.type
_entity.pdbx_description
1 polymer ?
#
loop_
_entity_poly.entity_id
_entity_poly.type
_entity_poly.pdbx_seq_one_letter_code
_entity_poly.pdbx_strand_id
1 'polypeptide(L)'
;MNTSILETIRHPDSCPVTGLPIETNISWAYTGDNSAVVFGLLDNRIILTRDIGYSNKSDIDKYISTLDDILLNGVPQGQPFVIIENVAELSGSTIGARRHFINKILTLPNLRGLIFLKANVVLRTGVKVGAALRKPHFQVKLCDTYASAVQAAYTMLQMDAPSATKPAPINDALPGVTVRNDRGLTAGLPVTAPEKWQNIRLTPTYSVSFSIIGDRILNTTLMGDAGDDGIPLLFAMRERVLEDPRISPTHIVEIMDCGLVGKGLSKQARIQFAEHMKKEGGRLLAQIAYRGSFMVNAVIHLSQAFHRPPFPLLTTGTYQEALDRAQTILLESGYGPHIARFTSPLFSTSVGTGTCSCELHNRDILYISFSGSIQSPDLRPFEEVIFLALKELLALSPRQHYRIFDITDLKKITFGSQRAVMKIAKKLHDTRPVPFGLVMGNAYFSSLLINIIRAFSPLKIYAVSNLEEAYSIIDAHRKTEYIPEKSSTEDEESSSLVHELLRVLGSISWNDPGDVYFDSIDKNHPFREVYNALSVIKSDIGDMIKERDKRERDLQLLKRLAEESDRAKSEFLANMSHEIRTPMN
;
A
#
# COMPACT_ATOMS: atom_id res chain seq x y z
N MET A 1 16.46 44.01 22.18
CA MET A 1 16.15 42.79 21.41
C MET A 1 15.41 43.08 20.11
N ASN A 2 14.55 44.11 20.01
CA ASN A 2 13.75 44.37 18.78
C ASN A 2 14.54 44.91 17.56
N THR A 3 15.64 45.65 17.76
CA THR A 3 16.43 46.23 16.66
C THR A 3 17.12 45.16 15.79
N SER A 4 17.54 44.05 16.39
CA SER A 4 18.25 42.96 15.71
C SER A 4 17.39 42.23 14.66
N ILE A 5 16.07 42.13 14.89
CA ILE A 5 15.18 41.46 13.93
C ILE A 5 14.94 42.34 12.70
N LEU A 6 14.81 43.65 12.87
CA LEU A 6 14.61 44.61 11.78
C LEU A 6 15.86 44.75 10.91
N GLU A 7 17.05 44.69 11.51
CA GLU A 7 18.32 44.63 10.76
C GLU A 7 18.43 43.35 9.90
N THR A 8 17.95 42.22 10.41
CA THR A 8 18.02 40.92 9.71
C THR A 8 17.09 40.85 8.49
N ILE A 9 15.94 41.54 8.54
CA ILE A 9 14.94 41.52 7.46
C ILE A 9 14.97 42.75 6.55
N ARG A 10 15.88 43.69 6.77
CA ARG A 10 16.03 44.91 5.97
C ARG A 10 16.21 44.57 4.47
N HIS A 11 15.64 45.40 3.60
CA HIS A 11 15.90 45.31 2.17
C HIS A 11 17.38 45.62 1.85
N PRO A 12 17.97 44.99 0.82
CA PRO A 12 19.31 45.37 0.36
C PRO A 12 19.30 46.81 -0.18
N ASP A 13 20.44 47.50 -0.10
CA ASP A 13 20.55 48.91 -0.53
C ASP A 13 20.31 49.10 -2.05
N SER A 14 20.45 48.03 -2.85
CA SER A 14 20.13 48.02 -4.28
C SER A 14 19.32 46.79 -4.69
N CYS A 15 18.41 46.95 -5.65
CA CYS A 15 17.61 45.88 -6.20
C CYS A 15 18.49 44.88 -6.98
N PRO A 16 18.48 43.58 -6.61
CA PRO A 16 19.34 42.58 -7.25
C PRO A 16 18.94 42.25 -8.70
N VAL A 17 17.81 42.77 -9.19
CA VAL A 17 17.29 42.50 -10.54
C VAL A 17 17.57 43.66 -11.48
N THR A 18 17.45 44.90 -11.00
CA THR A 18 17.57 46.11 -11.83
C THR A 18 18.83 46.92 -11.53
N GLY A 19 19.50 46.66 -10.40
CA GLY A 19 20.64 47.43 -9.92
C GLY A 19 20.29 48.82 -9.35
N LEU A 20 19.02 49.23 -9.40
CA LEU A 20 18.56 50.53 -8.89
C LEU A 20 18.54 50.55 -7.34
N PRO A 21 18.76 51.72 -6.71
CA PRO A 21 18.69 51.83 -5.25
C PRO A 21 17.29 51.50 -4.74
N ILE A 22 17.23 50.87 -3.56
CA ILE A 22 15.99 50.71 -2.79
C ILE A 22 16.04 51.73 -1.65
N GLU A 23 15.13 52.70 -1.70
CA GLU A 23 15.00 53.69 -0.63
C GLU A 23 14.38 53.04 0.60
N THR A 24 15.00 53.23 1.76
CA THR A 24 14.51 52.72 3.04
C THR A 24 14.57 53.84 4.07
N ASN A 25 13.57 53.92 4.94
CA ASN A 25 13.57 54.83 6.09
C ASN A 25 13.40 54.03 7.38
N ILE A 26 14.02 54.46 8.47
CA ILE A 26 13.87 53.81 9.77
C ILE A 26 12.42 53.88 10.29
N SER A 27 11.65 54.90 9.88
CA SER A 27 10.22 55.01 10.16
C SER A 27 9.36 54.02 9.36
N TRP A 28 9.94 53.39 8.33
CA TRP A 28 9.29 52.41 7.46
C TRP A 28 9.52 50.95 7.92
N ALA A 29 9.97 50.79 9.16
CA ALA A 29 10.22 49.50 9.79
C ALA A 29 9.63 49.49 11.20
N TYR A 30 8.88 48.44 11.54
CA TYR A 30 8.34 48.30 12.89
C TYR A 30 8.15 46.84 13.30
N THR A 31 8.07 46.62 14.62
CA THR A 31 7.70 45.34 15.21
C THR A 31 6.28 45.41 15.79
N GLY A 32 5.50 44.38 15.52
CA GLY A 32 4.25 44.05 16.19
C GLY A 32 4.48 43.12 17.38
N ASP A 33 3.40 42.60 17.96
CA ASP A 33 3.50 41.68 19.11
C ASP A 33 4.13 40.34 18.74
N ASN A 34 3.82 39.84 17.54
CA ASN A 34 4.32 38.58 16.97
C ASN A 34 4.72 38.71 15.49
N SER A 35 4.93 39.95 15.02
CA SER A 35 5.23 40.23 13.62
C SER A 35 6.30 41.31 13.49
N ALA A 36 6.95 41.36 12.34
CA ALA A 36 7.79 42.50 11.97
C ALA A 36 7.61 42.78 10.48
N VAL A 37 7.62 44.06 10.13
CA VAL A 37 7.41 44.54 8.77
C VAL A 37 8.46 45.59 8.44
N VAL A 38 9.08 45.46 7.27
CA VAL A 38 9.95 46.47 6.70
C VAL A 38 9.47 46.79 5.30
N PHE A 39 9.42 48.09 4.98
CA PHE A 39 9.14 48.58 3.64
C PHE A 39 10.41 49.10 2.95
N GLY A 40 10.37 49.11 1.63
CA GLY A 40 11.30 49.82 0.78
C GLY A 40 10.58 50.40 -0.45
N LEU A 41 11.19 51.40 -1.08
CA LEU A 41 10.69 52.00 -2.31
C LEU A 41 11.71 51.83 -3.42
N LEU A 42 11.28 51.19 -4.51
CA LEU A 42 12.08 50.95 -5.70
C LEU A 42 11.53 51.78 -6.86
N ASP A 43 12.41 52.53 -7.52
CA ASP A 43 12.11 53.27 -8.75
C ASP A 43 10.88 54.20 -8.61
N ASN A 44 10.73 54.78 -7.41
CA ASN A 44 9.70 55.72 -6.97
C ASN A 44 8.24 55.26 -7.09
N ARG A 45 7.98 54.04 -7.57
CA ARG A 45 6.63 53.55 -7.91
C ARG A 45 6.39 52.09 -7.52
N ILE A 46 7.40 51.39 -7.02
CA ILE A 46 7.29 50.00 -6.59
C ILE A 46 7.57 49.94 -5.10
N ILE A 47 6.51 49.77 -4.31
CA ILE A 47 6.61 49.59 -2.86
C ILE A 47 6.91 48.12 -2.59
N LEU A 48 7.98 47.86 -1.87
CA LEU A 48 8.40 46.54 -1.42
C LEU A 48 8.04 46.40 0.05
N THR A 49 7.51 45.25 0.44
CA THR A 49 7.36 44.89 1.85
C THR A 49 8.03 43.55 2.12
N ARG A 50 8.43 43.33 3.37
CA ARG A 50 8.77 42.02 3.91
C ARG A 50 8.08 41.83 5.24
N ASP A 51 7.14 40.90 5.26
CA ASP A 51 6.34 40.57 6.44
C ASP A 51 6.79 39.24 7.02
N ILE A 52 7.10 39.24 8.32
CA ILE A 52 7.43 38.03 9.07
C ILE A 52 6.50 37.84 10.26
N GLY A 53 6.23 36.59 10.64
CA GLY A 53 5.47 36.26 11.85
C GLY A 53 3.95 36.26 11.66
N TYR A 54 3.21 36.58 12.72
CA TYR A 54 1.74 36.50 12.76
C TYR A 54 1.10 37.88 13.02
N SER A 55 0.35 38.41 12.04
CA SER A 55 -0.18 39.77 12.11
C SER A 55 -1.57 39.87 12.75
N ASN A 56 -1.72 40.78 13.71
CA ASN A 56 -3.00 41.15 14.31
C ASN A 56 -3.56 42.45 13.70
N LYS A 57 -4.70 42.96 14.22
CA LYS A 57 -5.32 44.17 13.67
C LYS A 57 -4.43 45.41 13.88
N SER A 58 -3.84 45.60 15.06
CA SER A 58 -2.97 46.74 15.34
C SER A 58 -1.71 46.74 14.47
N ASP A 59 -1.20 45.56 14.09
CA ASP A 59 -0.08 45.44 13.15
C ASP A 59 -0.46 45.94 11.75
N ILE A 60 -1.70 45.71 11.33
CA ILE A 60 -2.24 46.24 10.07
C ILE A 60 -2.53 47.74 10.17
N ASP A 61 -2.97 48.26 11.33
CA ASP A 61 -3.15 49.70 11.51
C ASP A 61 -1.81 50.44 11.33
N LYS A 62 -0.71 49.88 11.86
CA LYS A 62 0.65 50.37 11.62
C LYS A 62 1.06 50.24 10.15
N TYR A 63 0.79 49.08 9.54
CA TYR A 63 1.06 48.84 8.11
C TYR A 63 0.43 49.94 7.25
N ILE A 64 -0.84 50.25 7.50
CA ILE A 64 -1.61 51.24 6.75
C ILE A 64 -1.03 52.64 6.98
N SER A 65 -0.69 53.01 8.22
CA SER A 65 -0.07 54.30 8.51
C SER A 65 1.28 54.47 7.82
N THR A 66 2.10 53.42 7.77
CA THR A 66 3.39 53.45 7.08
C THR A 66 3.22 53.50 5.56
N LEU A 67 2.26 52.74 5.02
CA LEU A 67 1.92 52.80 3.60
C LEU A 67 1.44 54.20 3.19
N ASP A 68 0.58 54.84 3.99
CA ASP A 68 0.10 56.19 3.73
C ASP A 68 1.24 57.23 3.74
N ASP A 69 2.23 57.08 4.64
CA ASP A 69 3.44 57.91 4.65
C ASP A 69 4.29 57.74 3.38
N ILE A 70 4.52 56.49 2.94
CA ILE A 70 5.26 56.19 1.71
C ILE A 70 4.53 56.74 0.49
N LEU A 71 3.20 56.63 0.45
CA LEU A 71 2.40 57.16 -0.65
C LEU A 71 2.37 58.69 -0.69
N LEU A 72 2.46 59.35 0.47
CA LEU A 72 2.48 60.81 0.56
C LEU A 72 3.86 61.39 0.22
N ASN A 73 4.93 60.76 0.71
CA ASN A 73 6.27 61.34 0.70
C ASN A 73 7.25 60.66 -0.27
N GLY A 74 7.01 59.40 -0.63
CA GLY A 74 7.90 58.61 -1.50
C GLY A 74 7.40 58.45 -2.93
N VAL A 75 6.10 58.22 -3.13
CA VAL A 75 5.53 58.03 -4.48
C VAL A 75 5.10 59.39 -5.07
N PRO A 76 5.53 59.76 -6.30
CA PRO A 76 5.11 61.01 -6.93
C PRO A 76 3.60 61.12 -7.08
N GLN A 77 3.05 62.28 -6.68
CA GLN A 77 1.60 62.49 -6.58
C GLN A 77 0.87 62.16 -7.89
N GLY A 78 -0.20 61.35 -7.79
CA GLY A 78 -1.04 60.98 -8.92
C GLY A 78 -0.47 59.90 -9.84
N GLN A 79 0.76 59.42 -9.61
CA GLN A 79 1.34 58.37 -10.44
C GLN A 79 0.82 56.97 -10.06
N PRO A 80 0.71 56.07 -11.05
CA PRO A 80 0.41 54.67 -10.77
C PRO A 80 1.56 54.01 -10.01
N PHE A 81 1.23 53.11 -9.08
CA PHE A 81 2.22 52.35 -8.32
C PHE A 81 1.83 50.88 -8.17
N VAL A 82 2.79 50.05 -7.78
CA VAL A 82 2.64 48.62 -7.53
C VAL A 82 3.17 48.30 -6.13
N ILE A 83 2.52 47.39 -5.42
CA ILE A 83 2.99 46.85 -4.14
C ILE A 83 3.45 45.41 -4.36
N ILE A 84 4.66 45.07 -3.90
CA ILE A 84 5.19 43.71 -3.83
C ILE A 84 5.27 43.29 -2.36
N GLU A 85 4.39 42.37 -1.98
CA GLU A 85 4.29 41.79 -0.64
C GLU A 85 5.17 40.55 -0.51
N ASN A 86 6.33 40.64 0.15
CA ASN A 86 7.11 39.44 0.46
C ASN A 86 6.60 38.78 1.74
N VAL A 87 5.82 37.72 1.54
CA VAL A 87 5.10 36.97 2.58
C VAL A 87 5.71 35.59 2.82
N ALA A 88 7.00 35.40 2.49
CA ALA A 88 7.70 34.11 2.63
C ALA A 88 7.70 33.59 4.07
N GLU A 89 7.83 34.50 5.04
CA GLU A 89 7.99 34.20 6.47
C GLU A 89 6.76 34.62 7.27
N LEU A 90 5.66 34.97 6.60
CA LEU A 90 4.38 35.26 7.22
C LEU A 90 3.68 33.94 7.59
N SER A 91 3.58 33.67 8.88
CA SER A 91 2.94 32.46 9.42
C SER A 91 1.42 32.56 9.39
N GLY A 92 0.86 33.78 9.45
CA GLY A 92 -0.56 34.01 9.29
C GLY A 92 -1.03 35.38 9.76
N SER A 93 -2.34 35.55 9.83
CA SER A 93 -2.96 36.76 10.37
C SER A 93 -4.37 36.49 10.87
N THR A 94 -4.84 37.30 11.81
CA THR A 94 -6.22 37.21 12.31
C THR A 94 -7.24 37.56 11.21
N ILE A 95 -8.48 37.07 11.33
CA ILE A 95 -9.55 37.40 10.38
C ILE A 95 -9.81 38.91 10.34
N GLY A 96 -9.74 39.58 11.49
CA GLY A 96 -9.87 41.04 11.60
C GLY A 96 -8.77 41.79 10.84
N ALA A 97 -7.51 41.34 10.98
CA ALA A 97 -6.37 41.89 10.25
C ALA A 97 -6.54 41.77 8.72
N ARG A 98 -6.89 40.57 8.23
CA ARG A 98 -7.12 40.33 6.79
C ARG A 98 -8.23 41.21 6.24
N ARG A 99 -9.35 41.33 6.95
CA ARG A 99 -10.47 42.17 6.53
C ARG A 99 -10.06 43.63 6.47
N HIS A 100 -9.29 44.10 7.45
CA HIS A 100 -8.84 45.49 7.50
C HIS A 100 -7.87 45.82 6.36
N PHE A 101 -6.88 44.96 6.13
CA PHE A 101 -5.95 45.07 5.00
C PHE A 101 -6.70 45.11 3.66
N ILE A 102 -7.57 44.12 3.39
CA ILE A 102 -8.32 44.05 2.14
C ILE A 102 -9.15 45.32 1.92
N ASN A 103 -9.85 45.80 2.95
CA ASN A 103 -10.68 46.99 2.84
C ASN A 103 -9.87 48.25 2.49
N LYS A 104 -8.67 48.42 3.07
CA LYS A 104 -7.79 49.54 2.72
C LYS A 104 -7.22 49.41 1.31
N ILE A 105 -6.66 48.25 0.96
CA ILE A 105 -5.99 48.08 -0.34
C ILE A 105 -6.98 48.23 -1.50
N LEU A 106 -8.23 47.78 -1.34
CA LEU A 106 -9.29 47.95 -2.34
C LEU A 106 -9.65 49.42 -2.61
N THR A 107 -9.37 50.35 -1.69
CA THR A 107 -9.69 51.77 -1.87
C THR A 107 -8.50 52.61 -2.32
N LEU A 108 -7.31 52.01 -2.49
CA LEU A 108 -6.13 52.77 -2.89
C LEU A 108 -6.27 53.32 -4.32
N PRO A 109 -6.22 54.65 -4.48
CA PRO A 109 -6.23 55.26 -5.81
C PRO A 109 -4.91 54.98 -6.52
N ASN A 110 -4.95 54.83 -7.85
CA ASN A 110 -3.76 54.65 -8.70
C ASN A 110 -2.92 53.38 -8.47
N LEU A 111 -3.30 52.49 -7.54
CA LEU A 111 -2.73 51.15 -7.47
C LEU A 111 -2.98 50.42 -8.79
N ARG A 112 -1.92 49.92 -9.44
CA ARG A 112 -2.01 49.12 -10.68
C ARG A 112 -1.84 47.63 -10.43
N GLY A 113 -1.11 47.27 -9.38
CA GLY A 113 -0.72 45.90 -9.10
C GLY A 113 -0.49 45.63 -7.62
N LEU A 114 -1.03 44.52 -7.13
CA LEU A 114 -0.66 43.91 -5.86
C LEU A 114 -0.05 42.54 -6.14
N ILE A 115 1.23 42.38 -5.83
CA ILE A 115 2.01 41.18 -6.14
C ILE A 115 2.38 40.51 -4.83
N PHE A 116 1.93 39.28 -4.60
CA PHE A 116 2.40 38.49 -3.45
C PHE A 116 3.57 37.62 -3.88
N LEU A 117 4.73 37.87 -3.28
CA LEU A 117 5.96 37.10 -3.43
C LEU A 117 6.01 35.99 -2.38
N LYS A 118 6.28 34.75 -2.82
CA LYS A 118 6.48 33.57 -1.95
C LYS A 118 5.29 33.22 -1.05
N ALA A 119 4.06 33.60 -1.42
CA ALA A 119 2.86 33.25 -0.66
C ALA A 119 2.76 31.73 -0.41
N ASN A 120 2.38 31.33 0.81
CA ASN A 120 2.10 29.93 1.13
C ASN A 120 0.75 29.48 0.52
N VAL A 121 0.47 28.17 0.57
CA VAL A 121 -0.72 27.57 -0.06
C VAL A 121 -2.04 28.20 0.42
N VAL A 122 -2.17 28.45 1.72
CA VAL A 122 -3.38 29.02 2.34
C VAL A 122 -3.58 30.46 1.87
N LEU A 123 -2.52 31.26 1.88
CA LEU A 123 -2.56 32.66 1.44
C LEU A 123 -2.79 32.78 -0.07
N ARG A 124 -2.13 31.96 -0.91
CA ARG A 124 -2.39 31.92 -2.37
C ARG A 124 -3.86 31.66 -2.67
N THR A 125 -4.47 30.73 -1.94
CA THR A 125 -5.88 30.37 -2.10
C THR A 125 -6.77 31.53 -1.68
N GLY A 126 -6.51 32.13 -0.52
CA GLY A 126 -7.22 33.31 -0.02
C GLY A 126 -7.15 34.51 -0.97
N VAL A 127 -5.97 34.79 -1.54
CA VAL A 127 -5.75 35.88 -2.51
C VAL A 127 -6.53 35.64 -3.80
N LYS A 128 -6.49 34.43 -4.36
CA LYS A 128 -7.25 34.09 -5.58
C LYS A 128 -8.76 34.22 -5.37
N VAL A 129 -9.28 33.69 -4.27
CA VAL A 129 -10.70 33.79 -3.92
C VAL A 129 -11.10 35.24 -3.66
N GLY A 130 -10.30 35.98 -2.89
CA GLY A 130 -10.53 37.40 -2.60
C GLY A 130 -10.57 38.25 -3.86
N ALA A 131 -9.58 38.09 -4.75
CA ALA A 131 -9.53 38.80 -6.03
C ALA A 131 -10.72 38.47 -6.93
N ALA A 132 -11.15 37.20 -7.00
CA ALA A 132 -12.30 36.79 -7.80
C ALA A 132 -13.64 37.34 -7.26
N LEU A 133 -13.81 37.40 -5.93
CA LEU A 133 -15.03 37.88 -5.28
C LEU A 133 -15.13 39.40 -5.28
N ARG A 134 -14.01 40.09 -5.02
CA ARG A 134 -13.98 41.55 -4.87
C ARG A 134 -13.76 42.29 -6.19
N LYS A 135 -13.21 41.60 -7.20
CA LYS A 135 -12.90 42.15 -8.54
C LYS A 135 -12.23 43.53 -8.45
N PRO A 136 -11.03 43.62 -7.85
CA PRO A 136 -10.32 44.89 -7.69
C PRO A 136 -10.10 45.59 -9.05
N HIS A 137 -10.04 46.92 -9.04
CA HIS A 137 -9.70 47.72 -10.23
C HIS A 137 -8.23 47.59 -10.65
N PHE A 138 -7.42 46.92 -9.85
CA PHE A 138 -6.00 46.66 -10.08
C PHE A 138 -5.70 45.18 -10.27
N GLN A 139 -4.55 44.87 -10.85
CA GLN A 139 -4.13 43.49 -11.07
C GLN A 139 -3.62 42.86 -9.77
N VAL A 140 -3.97 41.60 -9.52
CA VAL A 140 -3.41 40.82 -8.40
C VAL A 140 -2.60 39.68 -8.98
N LYS A 141 -1.32 39.56 -8.59
CA LYS A 141 -0.42 38.52 -9.10
C LYS A 141 0.27 37.76 -7.98
N LEU A 142 0.52 36.49 -8.20
CA LEU A 142 1.29 35.62 -7.31
C LEU A 142 2.61 35.29 -8.00
N CYS A 143 3.72 35.52 -7.31
CA CYS A 143 5.07 35.29 -7.83
C CYS A 143 5.87 34.42 -6.87
N ASP A 144 6.63 33.46 -7.41
CA ASP A 144 7.46 32.54 -6.61
C ASP A 144 8.92 33.01 -6.51
N THR A 145 9.34 33.99 -7.31
CA THR A 145 10.70 34.54 -7.31
C THR A 145 10.69 36.05 -7.31
N TYR A 146 11.66 36.65 -6.60
CA TYR A 146 11.81 38.10 -6.54
C TYR A 146 11.96 38.72 -7.93
N ALA A 147 12.75 38.09 -8.82
CA ALA A 147 12.90 38.51 -10.21
C ALA A 147 11.58 38.57 -10.98
N SER A 148 10.73 37.54 -10.86
CA SER A 148 9.43 37.53 -11.54
C SER A 148 8.46 38.58 -10.98
N ALA A 149 8.54 38.88 -9.68
CA ALA A 149 7.74 39.91 -9.04
C ALA A 149 8.13 41.31 -9.53
N VAL A 150 9.44 41.61 -9.57
CA VAL A 150 9.95 42.89 -10.08
C VAL A 150 9.58 43.06 -11.55
N GLN A 151 9.83 42.06 -12.40
CA GLN A 151 9.47 42.14 -13.82
C GLN A 151 7.97 42.34 -14.05
N ALA A 152 7.12 41.71 -13.22
CA ALA A 152 5.69 41.92 -13.28
C ALA A 152 5.28 43.34 -12.86
N ALA A 153 5.94 43.93 -11.87
CA ALA A 153 5.70 45.31 -11.46
C ALA A 153 6.02 46.30 -12.58
N TYR A 154 7.18 46.16 -13.24
CA TYR A 154 7.54 46.97 -14.41
C TYR A 154 6.52 46.82 -15.55
N THR A 155 6.07 45.58 -15.81
CA THR A 155 5.03 45.32 -16.81
C THR A 155 3.71 46.03 -16.48
N MET A 156 3.27 45.99 -15.21
CA MET A 156 2.03 46.64 -14.76
C MET A 156 2.10 48.17 -14.80
N LEU A 157 3.29 48.73 -14.63
CA LEU A 157 3.55 50.17 -14.71
C LEU A 157 3.91 50.66 -16.12
N GLN A 158 4.04 49.75 -17.09
CA GLN A 158 4.48 50.06 -18.46
C GLN A 158 5.83 50.79 -18.47
N MET A 159 6.75 50.34 -17.61
CA MET A 159 8.10 50.88 -17.48
C MET A 159 9.08 50.00 -18.24
N ASP A 160 10.05 50.61 -18.92
CA ASP A 160 11.19 49.88 -19.48
C ASP A 160 12.09 49.41 -18.33
N ALA A 161 12.20 48.10 -18.14
CA ALA A 161 13.13 47.55 -17.17
C ALA A 161 14.57 47.80 -17.66
N PRO A 162 15.45 48.45 -16.87
CA PRO A 162 16.85 48.56 -17.22
C PRO A 162 17.43 47.16 -17.47
N SER A 163 18.06 46.96 -18.63
CA SER A 163 18.60 45.66 -19.03
C SER A 163 19.72 45.23 -18.09
N ALA A 164 19.39 44.37 -17.13
CA ALA A 164 20.38 43.57 -16.42
C ALA A 164 20.77 42.39 -17.31
N THR A 165 22.07 42.31 -17.59
CA THR A 165 22.77 41.28 -18.38
C THR A 165 22.15 39.88 -18.26
N LYS A 166 21.86 39.31 -19.43
CA LYS A 166 21.46 37.90 -19.63
C LYS A 166 22.28 36.96 -18.74
N PRO A 167 21.66 36.05 -17.96
CA PRO A 167 22.35 34.84 -17.54
C PRO A 167 22.70 34.04 -18.80
N ALA A 168 23.93 33.56 -18.85
CA ALA A 168 24.50 32.73 -19.92
C ALA A 168 23.61 31.51 -20.24
N PRO A 169 23.68 30.98 -21.49
CA PRO A 169 22.88 29.82 -21.86
C PRO A 169 23.34 28.60 -21.05
N ILE A 170 22.41 27.98 -20.33
CA ILE A 170 22.62 26.64 -19.80
C ILE A 170 22.34 25.69 -20.97
N ASN A 171 23.40 25.02 -21.40
CA ASN A 171 23.51 24.11 -22.53
C ASN A 171 22.28 23.24 -22.80
N ASP A 172 21.99 23.13 -24.10
CA ASP A 172 21.32 21.99 -24.70
C ASP A 172 22.09 20.71 -24.38
N ALA A 173 21.58 20.00 -23.39
CA ALA A 173 21.34 18.57 -23.48
C ALA A 173 20.13 18.31 -22.58
N LEU A 174 18.98 17.99 -23.18
CA LEU A 174 17.96 17.25 -22.44
C LEU A 174 18.70 16.04 -21.83
N PRO A 175 18.73 15.90 -20.49
CA PRO A 175 19.11 14.62 -19.94
C PRO A 175 18.13 13.64 -20.56
N GLY A 176 18.66 12.64 -21.28
CA GLY A 176 17.84 11.54 -21.72
C GLY A 176 17.03 11.10 -20.52
N VAL A 177 15.72 11.32 -20.57
CA VAL A 177 14.82 10.77 -19.58
C VAL A 177 14.85 9.28 -19.88
N THR A 178 15.82 8.59 -19.29
CA THR A 178 15.66 7.19 -18.96
C THR A 178 14.46 7.15 -18.03
N VAL A 179 13.27 7.05 -18.62
CA VAL A 179 12.13 6.38 -17.99
C VAL A 179 12.75 5.09 -17.51
N ARG A 180 12.83 4.94 -16.18
CA ARG A 180 13.40 3.74 -15.57
C ARG A 180 12.77 2.55 -16.26
N ASN A 181 13.58 1.84 -17.05
CA ASN A 181 13.31 0.47 -17.43
C ASN A 181 13.45 -0.35 -16.15
N ASP A 182 12.49 -0.20 -15.23
CA ASP A 182 12.37 -1.10 -14.10
C ASP A 182 11.82 -2.41 -14.67
N ARG A 183 12.69 -3.17 -15.35
CA ARG A 183 12.56 -4.62 -15.52
C ARG A 183 12.85 -5.30 -14.18
N GLY A 184 12.18 -4.82 -13.13
CA GLY A 184 12.45 -5.10 -11.74
C GLY A 184 11.16 -4.89 -10.94
N LEU A 185 10.93 -5.80 -10.01
CA LEU A 185 9.73 -5.83 -9.18
C LEU A 185 9.58 -4.51 -8.41
N THR A 186 8.38 -3.91 -8.42
CA THR A 186 8.05 -2.81 -7.51
C THR A 186 7.17 -3.34 -6.39
N ALA A 187 7.62 -3.21 -5.14
CA ALA A 187 6.94 -3.78 -3.96
C ALA A 187 6.58 -5.27 -4.13
N GLY A 188 7.48 -6.04 -4.76
CA GLY A 188 7.27 -7.48 -4.99
C GLY A 188 6.37 -7.85 -6.17
N LEU A 189 5.80 -6.87 -6.89
CA LEU A 189 4.91 -7.10 -8.03
C LEU A 189 5.64 -6.91 -9.37
N PRO A 190 5.33 -7.72 -10.41
CA PRO A 190 5.94 -7.59 -11.73
C PRO A 190 5.52 -6.28 -12.39
N VAL A 191 6.48 -5.55 -12.95
CA VAL A 191 6.22 -4.35 -13.75
C VAL A 191 6.31 -4.70 -15.23
N THR A 192 5.27 -4.38 -15.99
CA THR A 192 5.25 -4.54 -17.45
C THR A 192 5.11 -3.18 -18.11
N ALA A 193 6.13 -2.79 -18.88
CA ALA A 193 6.21 -1.54 -19.60
C ALA A 193 6.68 -1.80 -21.05
N PRO A 194 5.79 -2.28 -21.94
CA PRO A 194 6.11 -2.49 -23.35
C PRO A 194 6.56 -1.17 -24.00
N GLU A 195 7.50 -1.24 -24.94
CA GLU A 195 7.99 -0.04 -25.66
C GLU A 195 6.86 0.72 -26.35
N LYS A 196 5.87 0.01 -26.91
CA LYS A 196 4.65 0.60 -27.51
C LYS A 196 3.82 1.44 -26.53
N TRP A 197 4.07 1.34 -25.22
CA TRP A 197 3.38 2.11 -24.18
C TRP A 197 4.22 3.29 -23.65
N GLN A 198 5.42 3.49 -24.16
CA GLN A 198 6.32 4.54 -23.69
C GLN A 198 6.31 5.75 -24.64
N ASN A 199 6.35 6.95 -24.06
CA ASN A 199 6.54 8.23 -24.75
C ASN A 199 5.59 8.45 -25.94
N ILE A 200 4.33 8.07 -25.77
CA ILE A 200 3.29 8.22 -26.78
C ILE A 200 2.95 9.71 -26.89
N ARG A 201 3.22 10.30 -28.05
CA ARG A 201 2.90 11.70 -28.34
C ARG A 201 1.42 11.82 -28.70
N LEU A 202 0.66 12.54 -27.88
CA LEU A 202 -0.78 12.79 -28.08
C LEU A 202 -1.00 14.10 -28.84
N THR A 203 -0.27 15.15 -28.48
CA THR A 203 -0.29 16.45 -29.17
C THR A 203 1.15 16.96 -29.33
N PRO A 204 1.40 18.07 -30.05
CA PRO A 204 2.75 18.65 -30.15
C PRO A 204 3.39 18.95 -28.79
N THR A 205 2.58 19.24 -27.77
CA THR A 205 3.02 19.62 -26.42
C THR A 205 2.68 18.60 -25.34
N TYR A 206 2.03 17.49 -25.66
CA TYR A 206 1.55 16.51 -24.67
C TYR A 206 1.93 15.08 -25.04
N SER A 207 2.47 14.35 -24.08
CA SER A 207 2.85 12.94 -24.23
C SER A 207 2.51 12.14 -22.97
N VAL A 208 2.34 10.83 -23.13
CA VAL A 208 2.01 9.90 -22.06
C VAL A 208 2.83 8.62 -22.15
N SER A 209 3.15 8.05 -20.99
CA SER A 209 3.67 6.68 -20.88
C SER A 209 2.79 5.86 -19.94
N PHE A 210 2.66 4.56 -20.20
CA PHE A 210 1.94 3.62 -19.35
C PHE A 210 2.82 2.45 -18.93
N SER A 211 2.57 1.95 -17.73
CA SER A 211 3.10 0.68 -17.23
C SER A 211 2.05 0.02 -16.34
N ILE A 212 2.08 -1.30 -16.20
CA ILE A 212 1.24 -2.03 -15.25
C ILE A 212 2.12 -2.64 -14.16
N ILE A 213 1.70 -2.51 -12.92
CA ILE A 213 2.33 -3.11 -11.74
C ILE A 213 1.38 -4.21 -11.24
N GLY A 214 1.84 -5.46 -11.27
CA GLY A 214 0.96 -6.62 -11.18
C GLY A 214 0.04 -6.70 -12.40
N ASP A 215 -1.26 -6.87 -12.15
CA ASP A 215 -2.34 -6.92 -13.14
C ASP A 215 -3.44 -5.86 -12.90
N ARG A 216 -3.34 -5.09 -11.80
CA ARG A 216 -4.40 -4.15 -11.36
C ARG A 216 -3.97 -2.74 -11.02
N ILE A 217 -2.68 -2.42 -11.06
CA ILE A 217 -2.21 -1.05 -10.83
C ILE A 217 -1.70 -0.50 -12.16
N LEU A 218 -2.50 0.37 -12.79
CA LEU A 218 -2.08 1.13 -13.97
C LEU A 218 -1.26 2.34 -13.51
N ASN A 219 -0.01 2.44 -13.96
CA ASN A 219 0.83 3.61 -13.74
C ASN A 219 0.91 4.45 -15.02
N THR A 220 0.41 5.67 -14.94
CA THR A 220 0.32 6.62 -16.05
C THR A 220 1.25 7.80 -15.80
N THR A 221 2.17 8.10 -16.71
CA THR A 221 3.09 9.24 -16.60
C THR A 221 2.71 10.30 -17.62
N LEU A 222 2.37 11.51 -17.16
CA LEU A 222 1.90 12.60 -18.00
C LEU A 222 3.01 13.63 -18.19
N MET A 223 3.27 14.02 -19.45
CA MET A 223 4.37 14.94 -19.80
C MET A 223 3.87 16.06 -20.70
N GLY A 224 4.15 17.31 -20.31
CA GLY A 224 3.83 18.50 -21.08
C GLY A 224 2.41 19.04 -20.87
N ASP A 225 1.91 19.81 -21.84
CA ASP A 225 0.63 20.54 -21.76
C ASP A 225 -0.43 19.92 -22.66
N ALA A 226 -1.52 19.46 -22.05
CA ALA A 226 -2.62 18.76 -22.71
C ALA A 226 -3.39 19.64 -23.72
N GLY A 227 -3.45 20.96 -23.52
CA GLY A 227 -4.33 21.82 -24.31
C GLY A 227 -5.81 21.38 -24.24
N ASP A 228 -6.61 21.75 -25.24
CA ASP A 228 -8.05 21.44 -25.28
C ASP A 228 -8.39 20.05 -25.88
N ASP A 229 -7.43 19.43 -26.58
CA ASP A 229 -7.62 18.15 -27.29
C ASP A 229 -6.87 16.98 -26.64
N GLY A 230 -5.91 17.24 -25.74
CA GLY A 230 -5.05 16.19 -25.18
C GLY A 230 -5.78 15.21 -24.26
N ILE A 231 -6.85 15.65 -23.59
CA ILE A 231 -7.61 14.81 -22.65
C ILE A 231 -8.40 13.70 -23.36
N PRO A 232 -9.21 13.98 -24.40
CA PRO A 232 -9.83 12.93 -25.20
C PRO A 232 -8.83 11.90 -25.75
N LEU A 233 -7.67 12.36 -26.24
CA LEU A 233 -6.63 11.48 -26.80
C LEU A 233 -5.95 10.62 -25.74
N LEU A 234 -5.76 11.16 -24.52
CA LEU A 234 -5.26 10.40 -23.38
C LEU A 234 -6.18 9.23 -23.04
N PHE A 235 -7.49 9.48 -22.91
CA PHE A 235 -8.45 8.43 -22.59
C PHE A 235 -8.58 7.39 -23.71
N ALA A 236 -8.56 7.80 -24.98
CA ALA A 236 -8.55 6.87 -26.10
C ALA A 236 -7.31 5.94 -26.08
N MET A 237 -6.14 6.47 -25.74
CA MET A 237 -4.93 5.66 -25.63
C MET A 237 -4.98 4.74 -24.41
N ARG A 238 -5.48 5.24 -23.27
CA ARG A 238 -5.68 4.47 -22.05
C ARG A 238 -6.59 3.27 -22.27
N GLU A 239 -7.71 3.43 -23.00
CA GLU A 239 -8.59 2.32 -23.35
C GLU A 239 -7.84 1.21 -24.11
N ARG A 240 -7.01 1.56 -25.10
CA ARG A 240 -6.20 0.58 -25.85
C ARG A 240 -5.17 -0.15 -24.99
N VAL A 241 -4.69 0.50 -23.92
CA VAL A 241 -3.80 -0.16 -22.95
C VAL A 241 -4.60 -1.13 -22.10
N LEU A 242 -5.79 -0.72 -21.63
CA LEU A 242 -6.67 -1.53 -20.79
C LEU A 242 -7.28 -2.75 -21.50
N GLU A 243 -7.30 -2.78 -22.83
CA GLU A 243 -7.65 -3.96 -23.64
C GLU A 243 -6.59 -5.08 -23.62
N ASP A 244 -5.39 -4.81 -23.09
CA ASP A 244 -4.33 -5.81 -23.05
C ASP A 244 -4.68 -6.94 -22.06
N PRO A 245 -4.61 -8.22 -22.47
CA PRO A 245 -5.06 -9.37 -21.67
C PRO A 245 -4.26 -9.58 -20.37
N ARG A 246 -3.15 -8.85 -20.18
CA ARG A 246 -2.36 -8.85 -18.94
C ARG A 246 -2.95 -7.94 -17.86
N ILE A 247 -3.95 -7.11 -18.19
CA ILE A 247 -4.58 -6.17 -17.27
C ILE A 247 -5.97 -6.70 -16.92
N SER A 248 -6.34 -6.60 -15.64
CA SER A 248 -7.69 -6.94 -15.20
C SER A 248 -8.70 -6.00 -15.86
N PRO A 249 -9.81 -6.52 -16.43
CA PRO A 249 -10.81 -5.71 -17.14
C PRO A 249 -11.64 -4.81 -16.21
N THR A 250 -11.61 -5.07 -14.90
CA THR A 250 -12.33 -4.31 -13.86
C THR A 250 -11.56 -4.28 -12.55
N HIS A 251 -12.00 -3.42 -11.63
CA HIS A 251 -11.49 -3.26 -10.28
C HIS A 251 -9.98 -2.96 -10.23
N ILE A 252 -9.54 -1.98 -11.01
CA ILE A 252 -8.15 -1.52 -11.09
C ILE A 252 -7.93 -0.23 -10.31
N VAL A 253 -6.72 0.03 -9.84
CA VAL A 253 -6.30 1.34 -9.31
C VAL A 253 -5.35 1.99 -10.30
N GLU A 254 -5.55 3.28 -10.59
CA GLU A 254 -4.62 4.03 -11.43
C GLU A 254 -3.79 4.98 -10.58
N ILE A 255 -2.46 4.91 -10.71
CA ILE A 255 -1.54 5.92 -10.16
C ILE A 255 -1.04 6.80 -11.29
N MET A 256 -1.00 8.12 -11.10
CA MET A 256 -0.60 9.07 -12.13
C MET A 256 0.56 9.96 -11.69
N ASP A 257 1.68 9.92 -12.42
CA ASP A 257 2.74 10.91 -12.28
C ASP A 257 2.30 12.22 -12.95
N CYS A 258 2.08 13.22 -12.12
CA CYS A 258 1.69 14.56 -12.56
C CYS A 258 2.85 15.57 -12.46
N GLY A 259 4.08 15.11 -12.17
CA GLY A 259 5.24 15.96 -11.92
C GLY A 259 5.83 16.62 -13.16
N LEU A 260 5.51 16.12 -14.36
CA LEU A 260 5.96 16.67 -15.64
C LEU A 260 4.83 17.35 -16.43
N VAL A 261 3.68 17.58 -15.80
CA VAL A 261 2.55 18.30 -16.40
C VAL A 261 2.86 19.80 -16.45
N GLY A 262 2.59 20.43 -17.60
CA GLY A 262 2.87 21.83 -17.91
C GLY A 262 1.97 22.84 -17.17
N LYS A 263 1.51 23.89 -17.86
CA LYS A 263 0.83 25.08 -17.26
C LYS A 263 -0.56 24.83 -16.63
N GLY A 264 -0.92 23.56 -16.39
CA GLY A 264 -2.20 23.12 -15.83
C GLY A 264 -3.28 22.95 -16.89
N LEU A 265 -4.29 22.14 -16.59
CA LEU A 265 -5.39 21.85 -17.52
C LEU A 265 -6.29 23.07 -17.77
N SER A 266 -6.66 23.32 -19.03
CA SER A 266 -7.66 24.32 -19.41
C SER A 266 -9.02 24.04 -18.76
N LYS A 267 -9.93 25.02 -18.72
CA LYS A 267 -11.29 24.80 -18.19
C LYS A 267 -12.01 23.69 -18.96
N GLN A 268 -11.84 23.65 -20.29
CA GLN A 268 -12.43 22.65 -21.16
C GLN A 268 -11.83 21.26 -20.91
N ALA A 269 -10.51 21.17 -20.83
CA ALA A 269 -9.80 19.93 -20.48
C ALA A 269 -10.25 19.36 -19.12
N ARG A 270 -10.51 20.23 -18.12
CA ARG A 270 -11.04 19.81 -16.81
C ARG A 270 -12.47 19.26 -16.90
N ILE A 271 -13.33 19.87 -17.72
CA ILE A 271 -14.71 19.39 -17.94
C ILE A 271 -14.68 18.02 -18.64
N GLN A 272 -13.92 17.90 -19.72
CA GLN A 272 -13.74 16.65 -20.46
C GLN A 272 -13.19 15.53 -19.57
N PHE A 273 -12.23 15.85 -18.71
CA PHE A 273 -11.68 14.91 -17.74
C PHE A 273 -12.77 14.43 -16.76
N ALA A 274 -13.49 15.37 -16.14
CA ALA A 274 -14.57 15.03 -15.19
C ALA A 274 -15.69 14.19 -15.84
N GLU A 275 -16.02 14.45 -17.11
CA GLU A 275 -17.01 13.66 -17.87
C GLU A 275 -16.55 12.23 -18.15
N HIS A 276 -15.27 12.03 -18.48
CA HIS A 276 -14.71 10.70 -18.67
C HIS A 276 -14.70 9.92 -17.35
N MET A 277 -14.25 10.55 -16.26
CA MET A 277 -14.17 9.88 -14.96
C MET A 277 -15.54 9.38 -14.44
N LYS A 278 -16.64 10.02 -14.82
CA LYS A 278 -18.00 9.53 -14.49
C LYS A 278 -18.34 8.19 -15.15
N LYS A 279 -17.72 7.86 -16.28
CA LYS A 279 -17.99 6.62 -17.04
C LYS A 279 -17.20 5.41 -16.52
N GLU A 280 -16.20 5.63 -15.67
CA GLU A 280 -15.23 4.62 -15.23
C GLU A 280 -15.65 3.80 -14.00
N GLY A 281 -16.87 4.03 -13.48
CA GLY A 281 -17.30 3.47 -12.19
C GLY A 281 -17.36 1.95 -12.07
N GLY A 282 -17.50 1.22 -13.18
CA GLY A 282 -17.46 -0.24 -13.19
C GLY A 282 -16.05 -0.83 -13.31
N ARG A 283 -15.03 0.02 -13.52
CA ARG A 283 -13.67 -0.40 -13.89
C ARG A 283 -12.62 0.07 -12.88
N LEU A 284 -12.70 1.30 -12.37
CA LEU A 284 -11.74 1.86 -11.42
C LEU A 284 -12.21 1.76 -9.97
N LEU A 285 -11.32 1.32 -9.08
CA LEU A 285 -11.47 1.40 -7.62
C LEU A 285 -10.97 2.74 -7.06
N ALA A 286 -9.93 3.32 -7.67
CA ALA A 286 -9.39 4.62 -7.29
C ALA A 286 -8.48 5.18 -8.39
N GLN A 287 -8.28 6.50 -8.36
CA GLN A 287 -7.20 7.16 -9.07
C GLN A 287 -6.37 7.99 -8.10
N ILE A 288 -5.04 7.86 -8.14
CA ILE A 288 -4.11 8.47 -7.18
C ILE A 288 -3.06 9.27 -7.95
N ALA A 289 -3.10 10.59 -7.87
CA ALA A 289 -2.03 11.42 -8.44
C ALA A 289 -0.85 11.55 -7.46
N TYR A 290 0.37 11.48 -7.98
CA TYR A 290 1.59 11.77 -7.23
C TYR A 290 2.46 12.79 -7.97
N ARG A 291 3.34 13.45 -7.21
CA ARG A 291 4.19 14.57 -7.70
C ARG A 291 3.41 15.68 -8.40
N GLY A 292 2.10 15.73 -8.22
CA GLY A 292 1.24 16.78 -8.78
C GLY A 292 1.59 18.12 -8.16
N SER A 293 1.63 19.16 -8.99
CA SER A 293 1.72 20.53 -8.48
C SER A 293 0.51 20.83 -7.59
N PHE A 294 0.64 21.81 -6.70
CA PHE A 294 -0.48 22.26 -5.86
C PHE A 294 -1.79 22.48 -6.65
N MET A 295 -1.69 23.04 -7.87
CA MET A 295 -2.84 23.28 -8.74
C MET A 295 -3.50 21.98 -9.21
N VAL A 296 -2.70 20.97 -9.57
CA VAL A 296 -3.21 19.64 -9.96
C VAL A 296 -3.91 18.98 -8.76
N ASN A 297 -3.28 18.99 -7.59
CA ASN A 297 -3.86 18.37 -6.39
C ASN A 297 -5.15 19.06 -5.94
N ALA A 298 -5.19 20.39 -5.99
CA ALA A 298 -6.40 21.16 -5.68
C ALA A 298 -7.56 20.84 -6.64
N VAL A 299 -7.27 20.71 -7.95
CA VAL A 299 -8.29 20.31 -8.94
C VAL A 299 -8.82 18.91 -8.64
N ILE A 300 -7.96 17.95 -8.29
CA ILE A 300 -8.37 16.59 -7.95
C ILE A 300 -9.28 16.57 -6.71
N HIS A 301 -8.91 17.26 -5.64
CA HIS A 301 -9.73 17.36 -4.43
C HIS A 301 -11.08 18.03 -4.67
N LEU A 302 -11.12 19.09 -5.48
CA LEU A 302 -12.37 19.75 -5.86
C LEU A 302 -13.22 18.85 -6.75
N SER A 303 -12.62 18.11 -7.69
CA SER A 303 -13.33 17.16 -8.53
C SER A 303 -14.00 16.06 -7.70
N GLN A 304 -13.33 15.55 -6.67
CA GLN A 304 -13.93 14.58 -5.73
C GLN A 304 -15.19 15.13 -5.07
N ALA A 305 -15.15 16.38 -4.59
CA ALA A 305 -16.25 16.99 -3.86
C ALA A 305 -17.44 17.42 -4.76
N PHE A 306 -17.14 17.98 -5.94
CA PHE A 306 -18.15 18.61 -6.81
C PHE A 306 -18.70 17.68 -7.89
N HIS A 307 -17.87 16.79 -8.46
CA HIS A 307 -18.30 15.89 -9.52
C HIS A 307 -18.73 14.51 -9.02
N ARG A 308 -18.46 14.19 -7.74
CA ARG A 308 -18.80 12.92 -7.07
C ARG A 308 -18.55 11.71 -7.97
N PRO A 309 -17.30 11.50 -8.42
CA PRO A 309 -16.97 10.33 -9.20
C PRO A 309 -17.33 9.04 -8.42
N PRO A 310 -17.64 7.95 -9.13
CA PRO A 310 -18.07 6.69 -8.51
C PRO A 310 -16.98 5.98 -7.70
N PHE A 311 -15.75 6.50 -7.70
CA PHE A 311 -14.59 6.01 -6.97
C PHE A 311 -13.77 7.19 -6.44
N PRO A 312 -12.95 6.99 -5.40
CA PRO A 312 -12.09 8.03 -4.84
C PRO A 312 -11.00 8.51 -5.82
N LEU A 313 -10.86 9.83 -5.89
CA LEU A 313 -9.70 10.53 -6.45
C LEU A 313 -8.81 11.05 -5.31
N LEU A 314 -7.55 10.65 -5.31
CA LEU A 314 -6.61 10.89 -4.22
C LEU A 314 -5.33 11.58 -4.71
N THR A 315 -4.59 12.19 -3.79
CA THR A 315 -3.28 12.78 -4.06
C THR A 315 -2.26 12.33 -3.01
N THR A 316 -1.01 12.14 -3.44
CA THR A 316 0.14 11.75 -2.60
C THR A 316 1.39 12.52 -3.04
N GLY A 317 2.45 12.50 -2.21
CA GLY A 317 3.68 13.24 -2.47
C GLY A 317 4.63 12.49 -3.40
N THR A 318 4.76 11.17 -3.23
CA THR A 318 5.77 10.35 -3.89
C THR A 318 5.17 9.16 -4.64
N TYR A 319 5.96 8.59 -5.56
CA TYR A 319 5.60 7.34 -6.24
C TYR A 319 5.33 6.19 -5.25
N GLN A 320 6.16 6.09 -4.19
CA GLN A 320 6.01 5.04 -3.19
C GLN A 320 4.73 5.21 -2.37
N GLU A 321 4.40 6.42 -1.94
CA GLU A 321 3.13 6.69 -1.24
C GLU A 321 1.91 6.40 -2.10
N ALA A 322 1.94 6.76 -3.38
CA ALA A 322 0.88 6.40 -4.33
C ALA A 322 0.72 4.89 -4.47
N LEU A 323 1.84 4.17 -4.56
CA LEU A 323 1.84 2.72 -4.68
C LEU A 323 1.31 2.04 -3.41
N ASP A 324 1.81 2.43 -2.24
CA ASP A 324 1.37 1.90 -0.95
C ASP A 324 -0.13 2.12 -0.79
N ARG A 325 -0.61 3.34 -1.12
CA ARG A 325 -2.04 3.66 -1.04
C ARG A 325 -2.87 2.87 -2.06
N ALA A 326 -2.36 2.66 -3.27
CA ALA A 326 -3.02 1.83 -4.28
C ALA A 326 -3.17 0.38 -3.79
N GLN A 327 -2.12 -0.17 -3.18
CA GLN A 327 -2.15 -1.52 -2.59
C GLN A 327 -3.12 -1.61 -1.41
N THR A 328 -3.17 -0.58 -0.54
CA THR A 328 -4.15 -0.53 0.55
C THR A 328 -5.58 -0.52 0.03
N ILE A 329 -5.91 0.31 -0.97
CA ILE A 329 -7.27 0.40 -1.52
C ILE A 329 -7.68 -0.90 -2.18
N LEU A 330 -6.76 -1.50 -2.93
CA LEU A 330 -6.93 -2.83 -3.46
C LEU A 330 -7.25 -3.80 -2.31
N LEU A 331 -6.47 -3.80 -1.22
CA LEU A 331 -6.63 -4.73 -0.09
C LEU A 331 -7.98 -4.56 0.61
N GLU A 332 -8.33 -3.33 0.95
CA GLU A 332 -9.61 -2.95 1.56
C GLU A 332 -10.81 -3.35 0.68
N SER A 333 -10.64 -3.34 -0.64
CA SER A 333 -11.67 -3.71 -1.61
C SER A 333 -11.70 -5.21 -1.93
N GLY A 334 -10.89 -6.04 -1.27
CA GLY A 334 -10.77 -7.48 -1.53
C GLY A 334 -9.90 -7.86 -2.73
N TYR A 335 -9.16 -6.89 -3.28
CA TYR A 335 -8.31 -6.98 -4.47
C TYR A 335 -6.83 -6.64 -4.20
N GLY A 336 -6.38 -6.66 -2.93
CA GLY A 336 -5.05 -6.27 -2.43
C GLY A 336 -3.89 -6.84 -3.21
N PRO A 337 -2.65 -6.28 -3.02
CA PRO A 337 -1.51 -6.48 -3.93
C PRO A 337 -1.60 -7.90 -4.40
N HIS A 338 -1.85 -8.09 -5.70
CA HIS A 338 -2.10 -9.43 -6.19
C HIS A 338 -0.83 -10.24 -5.92
N ILE A 339 -0.82 -10.88 -4.75
CA ILE A 339 -0.74 -12.30 -4.65
C ILE A 339 -1.57 -12.78 -5.83
N ALA A 340 -0.89 -12.99 -6.95
CA ALA A 340 -1.49 -13.65 -8.08
C ALA A 340 -1.88 -15.02 -7.53
N ARG A 341 -3.12 -15.13 -7.03
CA ARG A 341 -3.68 -16.32 -6.40
C ARG A 341 -4.14 -17.19 -7.54
N PHE A 342 -3.27 -18.08 -7.97
CA PHE A 342 -3.68 -19.13 -8.85
C PHE A 342 -4.30 -20.23 -8.00
N THR A 343 -5.61 -20.38 -8.13
CA THR A 343 -6.36 -21.48 -7.56
C THR A 343 -6.79 -22.41 -8.68
N SER A 344 -6.90 -23.69 -8.37
CA SER A 344 -7.41 -24.71 -9.28
C SER A 344 -8.40 -25.58 -8.53
N PRO A 345 -9.51 -26.02 -9.14
CA PRO A 345 -10.37 -27.04 -8.54
C PRO A 345 -9.61 -28.33 -8.17
N LEU A 346 -8.50 -28.60 -8.86
CA LEU A 346 -7.60 -29.72 -8.58
C LEU A 346 -6.69 -29.49 -7.37
N PHE A 347 -6.64 -28.27 -6.84
CA PHE A 347 -5.83 -27.91 -5.67
C PHE A 347 -6.59 -28.03 -4.36
N SER A 348 -7.68 -28.80 -4.32
CA SER A 348 -8.43 -29.03 -3.11
C SER A 348 -8.91 -30.47 -3.04
N THR A 349 -8.85 -31.05 -1.85
CA THR A 349 -9.42 -32.37 -1.57
C THR A 349 -9.81 -32.49 -0.11
N SER A 350 -10.67 -33.46 0.19
CA SER A 350 -11.17 -33.71 1.53
C SER A 350 -11.05 -35.18 1.90
N VAL A 351 -10.66 -35.44 3.15
CA VAL A 351 -10.61 -36.78 3.75
C VAL A 351 -11.41 -36.75 5.04
N GLY A 352 -12.57 -37.39 5.05
CA GLY A 352 -13.52 -37.29 6.16
C GLY A 352 -14.04 -35.86 6.30
N THR A 353 -13.84 -35.25 7.48
CA THR A 353 -14.23 -33.85 7.75
C THR A 353 -13.04 -32.89 7.65
N GLY A 354 -11.86 -33.37 7.27
CA GLY A 354 -10.68 -32.55 7.05
C GLY A 354 -10.53 -32.20 5.58
N THR A 355 -10.18 -30.94 5.29
CA THR A 355 -9.92 -30.45 3.94
C THR A 355 -8.50 -29.92 3.84
N CYS A 356 -7.85 -30.19 2.72
CA CYS A 356 -6.58 -29.61 2.33
C CYS A 356 -6.77 -28.85 1.02
N SER A 357 -6.41 -27.57 1.00
CA SER A 357 -6.40 -26.78 -0.22
C SER A 357 -5.08 -26.04 -0.41
N CYS A 358 -4.70 -25.85 -1.67
CA CYS A 358 -3.48 -25.16 -2.05
C CYS A 358 -3.81 -23.97 -2.95
N GLU A 359 -3.05 -22.90 -2.80
CA GLU A 359 -3.08 -21.74 -3.68
C GLU A 359 -1.64 -21.35 -4.02
N LEU A 360 -1.40 -20.90 -5.26
CA LEU A 360 -0.10 -20.32 -5.62
C LEU A 360 -0.22 -18.83 -5.49
N HIS A 361 0.73 -18.24 -4.79
CA HIS A 361 0.73 -16.85 -4.35
C HIS A 361 1.96 -16.18 -4.96
N ASN A 362 1.81 -15.03 -5.65
CA ASN A 362 2.94 -14.28 -6.24
C ASN A 362 3.88 -15.07 -7.18
N ARG A 363 3.41 -16.21 -7.73
CA ARG A 363 4.16 -17.17 -8.58
C ARG A 363 5.31 -17.93 -7.90
N ASP A 364 5.64 -17.62 -6.65
CA ASP A 364 6.76 -18.24 -5.91
C ASP A 364 6.43 -18.55 -4.45
N ILE A 365 5.16 -18.44 -4.03
CA ILE A 365 4.70 -18.84 -2.70
C ILE A 365 3.67 -19.97 -2.86
N LEU A 366 3.89 -21.08 -2.17
CA LEU A 366 2.91 -22.15 -2.01
C LEU A 366 2.14 -21.93 -0.71
N TYR A 367 0.87 -21.59 -0.82
CA TYR A 367 -0.04 -21.50 0.31
C TYR A 367 -0.77 -22.83 0.47
N ILE A 368 -0.73 -23.42 1.66
CA ILE A 368 -1.35 -24.71 1.98
C ILE A 368 -2.24 -24.50 3.20
N SER A 369 -3.55 -24.66 3.04
CA SER A 369 -4.51 -24.52 4.13
C SER A 369 -5.14 -25.85 4.51
N PHE A 370 -5.25 -26.06 5.82
CA PHE A 370 -5.91 -27.20 6.43
C PHE A 370 -7.10 -26.73 7.26
N SER A 371 -8.26 -27.32 7.04
CA SER A 371 -9.47 -27.01 7.79
C SER A 371 -10.21 -28.27 8.25
N GLY A 372 -11.07 -28.12 9.26
CA GLY A 372 -11.91 -29.20 9.76
C GLY A 372 -11.17 -30.17 10.70
N SER A 373 -11.51 -31.46 10.67
CA SER A 373 -10.87 -32.48 11.53
C SER A 373 -10.16 -33.56 10.73
N ILE A 374 -8.83 -33.59 10.82
CA ILE A 374 -7.97 -34.56 10.12
C ILE A 374 -7.76 -35.77 11.03
N GLN A 375 -8.55 -36.81 10.80
CA GLN A 375 -8.56 -38.00 11.67
C GLN A 375 -8.02 -39.28 11.01
N SER A 376 -7.93 -39.28 9.67
CA SER A 376 -7.42 -40.41 8.89
C SER A 376 -5.90 -40.43 8.85
N PRO A 377 -5.24 -41.58 9.08
CA PRO A 377 -3.80 -41.73 8.83
C PRO A 377 -3.46 -41.79 7.33
N ASP A 378 -4.44 -42.11 6.47
CA ASP A 378 -4.26 -42.08 5.02
C ASP A 378 -4.50 -40.67 4.49
N LEU A 379 -3.41 -39.93 4.31
CA LEU A 379 -3.38 -38.58 3.76
C LEU A 379 -2.79 -38.52 2.35
N ARG A 380 -2.76 -39.65 1.62
CA ARG A 380 -2.34 -39.69 0.22
C ARG A 380 -3.07 -38.65 -0.66
N PRO A 381 -4.39 -38.41 -0.50
CA PRO A 381 -5.06 -37.36 -1.26
C PRO A 381 -4.49 -35.96 -0.99
N PHE A 382 -4.15 -35.65 0.27
CA PHE A 382 -3.56 -34.35 0.62
C PHE A 382 -2.16 -34.22 0.01
N GLU A 383 -1.38 -35.29 0.07
CA GLU A 383 -0.06 -35.35 -0.56
C GLU A 383 -0.16 -35.09 -2.07
N GLU A 384 -1.05 -35.78 -2.79
CA GLU A 384 -1.23 -35.62 -4.24
C GLU A 384 -1.57 -34.16 -4.62
N VAL A 385 -2.49 -33.53 -3.90
CA VAL A 385 -2.87 -32.13 -4.12
C VAL A 385 -1.72 -31.16 -3.87
N ILE A 386 -0.99 -31.34 -2.76
CA ILE A 386 0.16 -30.49 -2.41
C ILE A 386 1.27 -30.62 -3.46
N PHE A 387 1.60 -31.84 -3.88
CA PHE A 387 2.64 -32.07 -4.88
C PHE A 387 2.23 -31.62 -6.28
N LEU A 388 0.94 -31.69 -6.62
CA LEU A 388 0.42 -31.11 -7.86
C LEU A 388 0.60 -29.59 -7.85
N ALA A 389 0.19 -28.91 -6.78
CA ALA A 389 0.37 -27.47 -6.64
C ALA A 389 1.85 -27.06 -6.64
N LEU A 390 2.73 -27.82 -5.98
CA LEU A 390 4.18 -27.59 -6.02
C LEU A 390 4.72 -27.72 -7.45
N LYS A 391 4.29 -28.73 -8.22
CA LYS A 391 4.72 -28.91 -9.60
C LYS A 391 4.37 -27.69 -10.47
N GLU A 392 3.13 -27.20 -10.35
CA GLU A 392 2.67 -26.01 -11.06
C GLU A 392 3.47 -24.76 -10.65
N LEU A 393 3.76 -24.60 -9.35
CA LEU A 393 4.60 -23.50 -8.86
C LEU A 393 6.01 -23.53 -9.46
N LEU A 394 6.64 -24.70 -9.48
CA LEU A 394 8.02 -24.85 -9.98
C LEU A 394 8.11 -24.64 -11.49
N ALA A 395 7.03 -24.86 -12.24
CA ALA A 395 6.94 -24.48 -13.65
C ALA A 395 6.94 -22.95 -13.84
N LEU A 396 6.41 -22.19 -12.87
CA LEU A 396 6.33 -20.73 -12.91
C LEU A 396 7.59 -20.05 -12.37
N SER A 397 8.21 -20.58 -11.31
CA SER A 397 9.40 -20.02 -10.67
C SER A 397 10.38 -21.12 -10.25
N PRO A 398 11.38 -21.46 -11.09
CA PRO A 398 12.26 -22.60 -10.85
C PRO A 398 13.42 -22.31 -9.87
N ARG A 399 13.64 -21.05 -9.45
CA ARG A 399 14.84 -20.67 -8.67
C ARG A 399 14.63 -20.78 -7.16
N GLN A 400 13.62 -20.12 -6.61
CA GLN A 400 13.34 -20.11 -5.18
C GLN A 400 11.86 -19.91 -4.93
N HIS A 401 11.34 -20.58 -3.91
CA HIS A 401 9.94 -20.45 -3.48
C HIS A 401 9.83 -20.47 -1.95
N TYR A 402 8.65 -20.05 -1.46
CA TYR A 402 8.32 -19.97 -0.04
C TYR A 402 7.06 -20.80 0.25
N ARG A 403 6.85 -21.15 1.51
CA ARG A 403 5.70 -21.96 1.95
C ARG A 403 5.02 -21.34 3.15
N ILE A 404 3.71 -21.18 3.02
CA ILE A 404 2.83 -20.72 4.10
C ILE A 404 1.84 -21.84 4.39
N PHE A 405 1.75 -22.24 5.66
CA PHE A 405 0.82 -23.23 6.15
C PHE A 405 -0.24 -22.54 6.99
N ASP A 406 -1.49 -22.60 6.55
CA ASP A 406 -2.63 -22.09 7.29
C ASP A 406 -3.38 -23.23 7.98
N ILE A 407 -3.43 -23.16 9.31
CA ILE A 407 -4.11 -24.11 10.18
C ILE A 407 -5.16 -23.40 11.05
N THR A 408 -5.57 -22.20 10.66
CA THR A 408 -6.50 -21.36 11.43
C THR A 408 -7.83 -22.08 11.67
N ASP A 409 -8.35 -22.75 10.64
CA ASP A 409 -9.62 -23.48 10.68
C ASP A 409 -9.47 -24.97 11.04
N LEU A 410 -8.29 -25.39 11.50
CA LEU A 410 -8.05 -26.76 11.93
C LEU A 410 -8.63 -26.98 13.34
N LYS A 411 -9.63 -27.85 13.43
CA LYS A 411 -10.33 -28.15 14.70
C LYS A 411 -9.68 -29.28 15.48
N LYS A 412 -9.23 -30.32 14.78
CA LYS A 412 -8.67 -31.52 15.38
C LYS A 412 -7.74 -32.24 14.42
N ILE A 413 -6.65 -32.79 14.94
CA ILE A 413 -5.77 -33.71 14.22
C ILE A 413 -5.46 -34.92 15.11
N THR A 414 -5.59 -36.14 14.60
CA THR A 414 -5.22 -37.34 15.37
C THR A 414 -3.73 -37.62 15.26
N PHE A 415 -3.16 -38.37 16.19
CA PHE A 415 -1.73 -38.74 16.17
C PHE A 415 -1.32 -39.49 14.89
N GLY A 416 -2.16 -40.41 14.40
CA GLY A 416 -1.93 -41.09 13.13
C GLY A 416 -1.83 -40.12 11.95
N SER A 417 -2.71 -39.11 11.93
CA SER A 417 -2.67 -38.03 10.93
C SER A 417 -1.46 -37.10 11.11
N GLN A 418 -1.04 -36.79 12.34
CA GLN A 418 0.17 -36.00 12.60
C GLN A 418 1.41 -36.67 11.99
N ARG A 419 1.58 -37.98 12.20
CA ARG A 419 2.71 -38.74 11.61
C ARG A 419 2.66 -38.73 10.08
N ALA A 420 1.48 -38.79 9.48
CA ALA A 420 1.31 -38.70 8.03
C ALA A 420 1.65 -37.30 7.49
N VAL A 421 1.16 -36.23 8.14
CA VAL A 421 1.53 -34.83 7.82
C VAL A 421 3.04 -34.63 7.91
N MET A 422 3.68 -35.24 8.89
CA MET A 422 5.14 -35.20 9.06
C MET A 422 5.91 -35.82 7.90
N LYS A 423 5.46 -36.99 7.42
CA LYS A 423 6.05 -37.61 6.23
C LYS A 423 5.89 -36.73 5.00
N ILE A 424 4.72 -36.11 4.83
CA ILE A 424 4.45 -35.19 3.71
C ILE A 424 5.37 -33.97 3.81
N ALA A 425 5.46 -33.32 4.97
CA ALA A 425 6.30 -32.14 5.18
C ALA A 425 7.78 -32.42 4.90
N LYS A 426 8.30 -33.57 5.39
CA LYS A 426 9.66 -34.02 5.10
C LYS A 426 9.87 -34.23 3.60
N LYS A 427 8.99 -35.01 2.95
CA LYS A 427 9.08 -35.28 1.51
C LYS A 427 9.00 -34.01 0.68
N LEU A 428 8.17 -33.05 1.09
CA LEU A 428 8.02 -31.76 0.41
C LEU A 428 9.32 -30.94 0.51
N HIS A 429 9.98 -30.96 1.67
CA HIS A 429 11.29 -30.31 1.86
C HIS A 429 12.40 -31.02 1.06
N ASP A 430 12.49 -32.34 1.15
CA ASP A 430 13.50 -33.14 0.44
C ASP A 430 13.38 -33.00 -1.09
N THR A 431 12.14 -32.85 -1.60
CA THR A 431 11.88 -32.63 -3.03
C THR A 431 12.32 -31.25 -3.50
N ARG A 432 12.04 -30.21 -2.70
CA ARG A 432 12.46 -28.84 -3.01
C ARG A 432 12.66 -28.04 -1.72
N PRO A 433 13.91 -27.87 -1.26
CA PRO A 433 14.19 -27.13 -0.04
C PRO A 433 13.72 -25.67 -0.12
N VAL A 434 13.34 -25.11 1.01
CA VAL A 434 12.98 -23.69 1.18
C VAL A 434 13.77 -23.13 2.37
N PRO A 435 14.09 -21.83 2.39
CA PRO A 435 14.88 -21.23 3.48
C PRO A 435 14.18 -21.34 4.84
N PHE A 436 12.84 -21.24 4.84
CA PHE A 436 11.99 -21.42 6.01
C PHE A 436 10.54 -21.70 5.59
N GLY A 437 9.73 -22.16 6.54
CA GLY A 437 8.27 -22.24 6.46
C GLY A 437 7.59 -21.31 7.45
N LEU A 438 6.40 -20.82 7.10
CA LEU A 438 5.59 -19.94 7.97
C LEU A 438 4.29 -20.65 8.30
N VAL A 439 3.90 -20.66 9.58
CA VAL A 439 2.67 -21.31 10.06
C VAL A 439 1.75 -20.26 10.67
N MET A 440 0.53 -20.18 10.16
CA MET A 440 -0.53 -19.29 10.60
C MET A 440 -1.64 -20.09 11.27
N GLY A 441 -2.10 -19.68 12.45
CA GLY A 441 -3.27 -20.25 13.11
C GLY A 441 -3.19 -20.16 14.62
N ASN A 442 -4.06 -20.90 15.32
CA ASN A 442 -4.15 -20.87 16.78
C ASN A 442 -2.79 -21.19 17.44
N ALA A 443 -2.40 -20.42 18.46
CA ALA A 443 -1.16 -20.58 19.21
C ALA A 443 -0.93 -22.03 19.71
N TYR A 444 -1.99 -22.73 20.12
CA TYR A 444 -1.91 -24.13 20.54
C TYR A 444 -1.48 -25.07 19.41
N PHE A 445 -2.13 -24.98 18.23
CA PHE A 445 -1.81 -25.86 17.10
C PHE A 445 -0.52 -25.46 16.39
N SER A 446 -0.23 -24.16 16.34
CA SER A 446 1.00 -23.62 15.75
C SER A 446 2.22 -24.10 16.53
N SER A 447 2.23 -23.97 17.86
CA SER A 447 3.33 -24.45 18.70
C SER A 447 3.53 -25.97 18.59
N LEU A 448 2.44 -26.74 18.63
CA LEU A 448 2.48 -28.19 18.46
C LEU A 448 3.10 -28.60 17.11
N LEU A 449 2.60 -28.05 15.99
CA LEU A 449 3.10 -28.41 14.66
C LEU A 449 4.54 -27.94 14.43
N ILE A 450 4.91 -26.75 14.90
CA ILE A 450 6.28 -26.22 14.80
C ILE A 450 7.25 -27.14 15.55
N ASN A 451 6.91 -27.55 16.77
CA ASN A 451 7.77 -28.38 17.60
C ASN A 451 7.92 -29.79 17.02
N ILE A 452 6.83 -30.37 16.49
CA ILE A 452 6.89 -31.66 15.79
C ILE A 452 7.75 -31.54 14.53
N ILE A 453 7.58 -30.50 13.70
CA ILE A 453 8.36 -30.40 12.46
C ILE A 453 9.85 -30.17 12.73
N ARG A 454 10.20 -29.32 13.70
CA ARG A 454 11.59 -29.08 14.13
C ARG A 454 12.31 -30.35 14.59
N ALA A 455 11.60 -31.26 15.24
CA ALA A 455 12.20 -32.49 15.75
C ALA A 455 12.62 -33.48 14.64
N PHE A 456 12.08 -33.37 13.43
CA PHE A 456 12.25 -34.38 12.37
C PHE A 456 12.62 -33.81 10.99
N SER A 457 12.76 -32.49 10.87
CA SER A 457 13.11 -31.80 9.62
C SER A 457 14.12 -30.67 9.89
N PRO A 458 15.14 -30.48 9.03
CA PRO A 458 16.04 -29.34 9.12
C PRO A 458 15.37 -28.01 8.71
N LEU A 459 14.12 -28.06 8.24
CA LEU A 459 13.35 -26.88 7.85
C LEU A 459 13.09 -25.97 9.07
N LYS A 460 13.60 -24.73 8.99
CA LYS A 460 13.25 -23.67 9.95
C LYS A 460 11.79 -23.27 9.77
N ILE A 461 11.01 -23.26 10.86
CA ILE A 461 9.60 -22.87 10.84
C ILE A 461 9.31 -21.80 11.90
N TYR A 462 8.52 -20.80 11.51
CA TYR A 462 8.12 -19.67 12.32
C TYR A 462 6.60 -19.54 12.40
N ALA A 463 6.10 -19.22 13.59
CA ALA A 463 4.70 -18.83 13.78
C ALA A 463 4.50 -17.38 13.34
N VAL A 464 3.45 -17.15 12.56
CA VAL A 464 2.98 -15.83 12.12
C VAL A 464 1.52 -15.65 12.51
N SER A 465 1.14 -14.43 12.84
CA SER A 465 -0.17 -14.11 13.40
C SER A 465 -1.24 -13.98 12.31
N ASN A 466 -0.83 -13.58 11.11
CA ASN A 466 -1.69 -13.37 9.96
C ASN A 466 -0.87 -13.45 8.66
N LEU A 467 -1.59 -13.39 7.54
CA LEU A 467 -1.02 -13.51 6.21
C LEU A 467 -0.12 -12.31 5.84
N GLU A 468 -0.39 -11.12 6.39
CA GLU A 468 0.42 -9.91 6.16
C GLU A 468 1.81 -10.01 6.80
N GLU A 469 1.89 -10.50 8.05
CA GLU A 469 3.15 -10.81 8.73
C GLU A 469 3.96 -11.82 7.91
N ALA A 470 3.27 -12.82 7.33
CA ALA A 470 3.91 -13.83 6.51
C ALA A 470 4.57 -13.24 5.26
N TYR A 471 3.87 -12.37 4.53
CA TYR A 471 4.44 -11.70 3.36
C TYR A 471 5.56 -10.73 3.71
N SER A 472 5.40 -9.97 4.79
CA SER A 472 6.44 -9.04 5.27
C SER A 472 7.76 -9.76 5.54
N ILE A 473 7.70 -10.95 6.18
CA ILE A 473 8.87 -11.79 6.41
C ILE A 473 9.50 -12.29 5.11
N ILE A 474 8.68 -12.76 4.17
CA ILE A 474 9.16 -13.23 2.86
C ILE A 474 9.84 -12.09 2.08
N ASP A 475 9.24 -10.91 2.08
CA ASP A 475 9.77 -9.72 1.40
C ASP A 475 11.04 -9.19 2.05
N ALA A 476 11.14 -9.25 3.38
CA ALA A 476 12.38 -8.95 4.10
C ALA A 476 13.49 -9.92 3.67
N HIS A 477 13.23 -11.22 3.69
CA HIS A 477 14.20 -12.23 3.25
C HIS A 477 14.64 -12.02 1.80
N ARG A 478 13.73 -11.69 0.88
CA ARG A 478 14.07 -11.39 -0.53
C ARG A 478 15.04 -10.21 -0.68
N LYS A 479 14.96 -9.21 0.20
CA LYS A 479 15.75 -7.98 0.11
C LYS A 479 17.11 -8.09 0.77
N THR A 480 17.19 -8.77 1.91
CA THR A 480 18.36 -8.73 2.79
C THR A 480 18.91 -10.11 3.15
N GLU A 481 18.36 -11.18 2.56
CA GLU A 481 18.59 -12.58 3.00
C GLU A 481 18.30 -12.79 4.50
N TYR A 482 17.53 -11.88 5.09
CA TYR A 482 17.16 -11.93 6.50
C TYR A 482 16.33 -13.18 6.77
N ILE A 483 16.86 -14.07 7.60
CA ILE A 483 16.12 -15.20 8.15
C ILE A 483 15.52 -14.72 9.48
N PRO A 484 14.21 -14.94 9.74
CA PRO A 484 13.61 -14.52 10.99
C PRO A 484 14.37 -15.09 12.20
N GLU A 485 14.75 -14.23 13.12
CA GLU A 485 14.99 -14.64 14.50
C GLU A 485 13.66 -14.54 15.23
N LYS A 486 13.23 -15.59 15.94
CA LYS A 486 12.16 -15.43 16.93
C LYS A 486 12.49 -16.16 18.22
N SER A 487 12.71 -15.32 19.24
CA SER A 487 12.59 -15.52 20.68
C SER A 487 13.05 -16.87 21.25
N SER A 488 14.26 -16.88 21.80
CA SER A 488 14.57 -17.70 22.97
C SER A 488 15.56 -16.94 23.86
N THR A 489 15.02 -16.04 24.69
CA THR A 489 15.74 -15.56 25.89
C THR A 489 14.97 -15.82 27.17
N GLU A 490 13.99 -16.73 27.17
CA GLU A 490 13.38 -17.21 28.41
C GLU A 490 13.42 -18.75 28.41
N ASP A 491 14.32 -19.27 29.26
CA ASP A 491 14.52 -20.66 29.71
C ASP A 491 14.92 -21.73 28.67
N GLU A 492 16.20 -21.74 28.27
CA GLU A 492 16.80 -22.79 27.42
C GLU A 492 16.64 -24.22 28.01
N GLU A 493 16.63 -24.38 29.33
CA GLU A 493 16.48 -25.69 29.99
C GLU A 493 15.03 -26.19 30.05
N SER A 494 14.09 -25.34 30.49
CA SER A 494 12.66 -25.66 30.55
C SER A 494 12.07 -25.87 29.15
N SER A 495 12.51 -25.07 28.18
CA SER A 495 12.13 -25.24 26.78
C SER A 495 12.65 -26.58 26.25
N SER A 496 13.92 -26.94 26.49
CA SER A 496 14.48 -28.22 26.04
C SER A 496 13.71 -29.45 26.55
N LEU A 497 13.35 -29.47 27.83
CA LEU A 497 12.59 -30.57 28.44
C LEU A 497 11.17 -30.67 27.90
N VAL A 498 10.51 -29.52 27.66
CA VAL A 498 9.19 -29.49 27.02
C VAL A 498 9.28 -29.95 25.55
N HIS A 499 10.32 -29.55 24.83
CA HIS A 499 10.58 -30.01 23.46
C HIS A 499 10.85 -31.52 23.41
N GLU A 500 11.58 -32.07 24.38
CA GLU A 500 11.80 -33.51 24.52
C GLU A 500 10.49 -34.27 24.76
N LEU A 501 9.65 -33.79 25.68
CA LEU A 501 8.34 -34.37 25.96
C LEU A 501 7.43 -34.35 24.72
N LEU A 502 7.37 -33.23 24.00
CA LEU A 502 6.59 -33.10 22.78
C LEU A 502 7.10 -34.01 21.66
N ARG A 503 8.43 -34.18 21.52
CA ARG A 503 9.04 -35.13 20.57
C ARG A 503 8.61 -36.56 20.87
N VAL A 504 8.67 -36.97 22.14
CA VAL A 504 8.26 -38.30 22.57
C VAL A 504 6.77 -38.51 22.28
N LEU A 505 5.91 -37.56 22.68
CA LEU A 505 4.47 -37.62 22.41
C LEU A 505 4.13 -37.78 20.92
N GLY A 506 4.86 -37.07 20.04
CA GLY A 506 4.68 -37.20 18.58
C GLY A 506 5.18 -38.53 17.99
N SER A 507 6.05 -39.26 18.71
CA SER A 507 6.57 -40.55 18.25
C SER A 507 5.68 -41.75 18.63
N ILE A 508 4.75 -41.57 19.57
CA ILE A 508 3.89 -42.66 20.07
C ILE A 508 2.85 -43.05 19.01
N SER A 509 2.80 -44.33 18.67
CA SER A 509 1.77 -44.90 17.80
C SER A 509 0.55 -45.33 18.62
N TRP A 510 -0.38 -44.42 18.86
CA TRP A 510 -1.57 -44.66 19.70
C TRP A 510 -2.57 -45.68 19.11
N ASN A 511 -2.50 -45.94 17.81
CA ASN A 511 -3.36 -46.93 17.12
C ASN A 511 -2.73 -48.31 17.02
N ASP A 512 -1.49 -48.48 17.51
CA ASP A 512 -0.82 -49.76 17.57
C ASP A 512 -1.07 -50.38 18.96
N PRO A 513 -1.53 -51.63 19.06
CA PRO A 513 -1.68 -52.32 20.34
C PRO A 513 -0.35 -52.62 21.04
N GLY A 514 0.81 -52.37 20.40
CA GLY A 514 2.13 -52.50 21.00
C GLY A 514 2.40 -51.52 22.14
N ASP A 515 3.06 -51.99 23.18
CA ASP A 515 3.43 -51.18 24.34
C ASP A 515 4.58 -50.22 24.03
N VAL A 516 4.58 -49.07 24.70
CA VAL A 516 5.68 -48.10 24.64
C VAL A 516 6.24 -47.94 26.05
N TYR A 517 7.41 -48.51 26.26
CA TYR A 517 8.16 -48.38 27.50
C TYR A 517 9.23 -47.31 27.34
N PHE A 518 9.13 -46.24 28.13
CA PHE A 518 10.14 -45.17 28.18
C PHE A 518 11.30 -45.53 29.13
N ASP A 519 11.77 -46.78 29.08
CA ASP A 519 12.73 -47.34 30.05
C ASP A 519 14.11 -46.68 30.03
N SER A 520 14.39 -45.86 29.02
CA SER A 520 15.64 -45.11 28.85
C SER A 520 15.64 -43.70 29.45
N ILE A 521 14.55 -43.25 30.09
CA ILE A 521 14.49 -41.92 30.71
C ILE A 521 15.24 -41.96 32.05
N ASP A 522 16.00 -40.92 32.38
CA ASP A 522 16.72 -40.82 33.66
C ASP A 522 15.73 -40.86 34.84
N LYS A 523 16.12 -41.46 35.97
CA LYS A 523 15.27 -41.51 37.17
C LYS A 523 14.99 -40.12 37.75
N ASN A 524 15.91 -39.18 37.55
CA ASN A 524 15.82 -37.81 38.04
C ASN A 524 15.23 -36.84 36.99
N HIS A 525 14.68 -37.34 35.89
CA HIS A 525 14.10 -36.49 34.85
C HIS A 525 12.87 -35.71 35.40
N PRO A 526 12.77 -34.39 35.23
CA PRO A 526 11.71 -33.58 35.85
C PRO A 526 10.30 -33.93 35.37
N PHE A 527 10.15 -34.50 34.17
CA PHE A 527 8.88 -35.04 33.66
C PHE A 527 8.72 -36.57 33.81
N ARG A 528 9.52 -37.25 34.65
CA ARG A 528 9.46 -38.72 34.86
C ARG A 528 8.03 -39.22 35.08
N GLU A 529 7.29 -38.56 35.97
CA GLU A 529 5.91 -38.95 36.29
C GLU A 529 4.96 -38.79 35.11
N VAL A 530 5.19 -37.79 34.26
CA VAL A 530 4.41 -37.61 33.02
C VAL A 530 4.66 -38.76 32.06
N TYR A 531 5.92 -39.21 31.91
CA TYR A 531 6.25 -40.37 31.09
C TYR A 531 5.67 -41.67 31.64
N ASN A 532 5.75 -41.89 32.95
CA ASN A 532 5.13 -43.05 33.60
C ASN A 532 3.62 -43.09 33.33
N ALA A 533 2.93 -41.96 33.53
CA ALA A 533 1.50 -41.85 33.26
C ALA A 533 1.17 -42.10 31.78
N LEU A 534 1.98 -41.58 30.85
CA LEU A 534 1.83 -41.82 29.42
C LEU A 534 2.00 -43.30 29.05
N SER A 535 2.96 -44.01 29.64
CA SER A 535 3.13 -45.46 29.42
C SER A 535 1.91 -46.24 29.88
N VAL A 536 1.37 -45.93 31.06
CA VAL A 536 0.15 -46.57 31.57
C VAL A 536 -1.04 -46.30 30.65
N ILE A 537 -1.29 -45.03 30.30
CA ILE A 537 -2.38 -44.65 29.39
C ILE A 537 -2.23 -45.36 28.03
N LYS A 538 -1.01 -45.51 27.52
CA LYS A 538 -0.75 -46.19 26.25
C LYS A 538 -1.01 -47.70 26.33
N SER A 539 -0.67 -48.33 27.45
CA SER A 539 -0.98 -49.75 27.71
C SER A 539 -2.49 -49.96 27.75
N ASP A 540 -3.22 -49.15 28.52
CA ASP A 540 -4.68 -49.23 28.66
C ASP A 540 -5.38 -49.04 27.31
N ILE A 541 -4.94 -48.06 26.51
CA ILE A 541 -5.45 -47.84 25.16
C ILE A 541 -5.16 -49.05 24.26
N GLY A 542 -3.96 -49.64 24.37
CA GLY A 542 -3.59 -50.84 23.62
C GLY A 542 -4.53 -52.02 23.94
N ASP A 543 -4.85 -52.23 25.21
CA ASP A 543 -5.75 -53.29 25.63
C ASP A 543 -7.20 -53.03 25.21
N MET A 544 -7.67 -51.79 25.31
CA MET A 544 -8.99 -51.39 24.78
C MET A 544 -9.12 -51.65 23.27
N ILE A 545 -8.05 -51.41 22.49
CA ILE A 545 -8.03 -51.69 21.05
C ILE A 545 -8.09 -53.20 20.80
N LYS A 546 -7.27 -54.00 21.50
CA LYS A 546 -7.28 -55.47 21.38
C LYS A 546 -8.66 -56.05 21.70
N GLU A 547 -9.33 -55.55 22.74
CA GLU A 547 -10.68 -55.98 23.11
C GLU A 547 -11.73 -55.60 22.08
N ARG A 548 -11.64 -54.38 21.53
CA ARG A 548 -12.53 -53.95 20.45
C ARG A 548 -12.38 -54.86 19.23
N ASP A 549 -11.15 -55.13 18.80
CA ASP A 549 -10.86 -55.98 17.65
C ASP A 549 -11.31 -57.43 17.86
N LYS A 550 -11.28 -57.92 19.10
CA LYS A 550 -11.84 -59.22 19.47
C LYS A 550 -13.36 -59.20 19.36
N ARG A 551 -14.03 -58.21 19.95
CA ARG A 551 -15.50 -58.07 19.88
C ARG A 551 -16.00 -57.93 18.43
N GLU A 552 -15.28 -57.18 17.60
CA GLU A 552 -15.64 -57.01 16.19
C GLU A 552 -15.53 -58.32 15.41
N ARG A 553 -14.48 -59.12 15.66
CA ARG A 553 -14.34 -60.47 15.10
C ARG A 553 -15.44 -61.42 15.58
N ASP A 554 -15.74 -61.41 16.88
CA ASP A 554 -16.79 -62.27 17.47
C ASP A 554 -18.16 -61.92 16.88
N LEU A 555 -18.48 -60.63 16.73
CA LEU A 555 -19.70 -60.16 16.08
C LEU A 555 -19.79 -60.60 14.61
N GLN A 556 -18.69 -60.49 13.86
CA GLN A 556 -18.65 -60.95 12.48
C GLN A 556 -18.81 -62.47 12.35
N LEU A 557 -18.30 -63.24 13.32
CA LEU A 557 -18.48 -64.69 13.37
C LEU A 557 -19.94 -65.05 13.68
N LEU A 558 -20.52 -64.44 14.72
CA LEU A 558 -21.93 -64.66 15.09
C LEU A 558 -22.89 -64.29 13.96
N LYS A 559 -22.62 -63.18 13.26
CA LYS A 559 -23.39 -62.78 12.09
C LYS A 559 -23.34 -63.85 11.00
N ARG A 560 -22.15 -64.36 10.66
CA ARG A 560 -21.99 -65.44 9.67
C ARG A 560 -22.73 -66.71 10.08
N LEU A 561 -22.64 -67.11 11.35
CA LEU A 561 -23.36 -68.28 11.86
C LEU A 561 -24.89 -68.09 11.80
N ALA A 562 -25.40 -66.89 12.09
CA ALA A 562 -26.82 -66.58 11.96
C ALA A 562 -27.28 -66.64 10.50
N GLU A 563 -26.52 -66.05 9.57
CA GLU A 563 -26.80 -66.09 8.13
C GLU A 563 -26.78 -67.52 7.58
N GLU A 564 -25.82 -68.35 8.02
CA GLU A 564 -25.75 -69.77 7.65
C GLU A 564 -26.93 -70.58 8.22
N SER A 565 -27.31 -70.33 9.49
CA SER A 565 -28.49 -70.96 10.10
C SER A 565 -29.78 -70.58 9.36
N ASP A 566 -29.96 -69.31 9.01
CA ASP A 566 -31.14 -68.85 8.28
C ASP A 566 -31.18 -69.43 6.88
N ARG A 567 -30.03 -69.50 6.19
CA ARG A 567 -29.92 -70.16 4.88
C ARG A 567 -30.24 -71.65 4.97
N ALA A 568 -29.70 -72.37 5.96
CA ALA A 568 -29.99 -73.79 6.16
C ALA A 568 -31.47 -74.04 6.47
N LYS A 569 -32.11 -73.17 7.26
CA LYS A 569 -33.57 -73.21 7.50
C LYS A 569 -34.36 -72.97 6.22
N SER A 570 -33.97 -71.99 5.40
CA SER A 570 -34.64 -71.73 4.12
C SER A 570 -34.48 -72.89 3.15
N GLU A 571 -33.29 -73.47 3.03
CA GLU A 571 -33.03 -74.66 2.21
C GLU A 571 -33.81 -75.88 2.72
N PHE A 572 -33.88 -76.10 4.03
CA PHE A 572 -34.69 -77.15 4.63
C PHE A 572 -36.18 -76.96 4.34
N LEU A 573 -36.72 -75.76 4.54
CA LEU A 573 -38.13 -75.46 4.26
C LEU A 573 -38.46 -75.59 2.76
N ALA A 574 -37.52 -75.20 1.88
CA ALA A 574 -37.65 -75.39 0.45
C ALA A 574 -37.67 -76.88 0.07
N ASN A 575 -36.75 -77.68 0.61
CA ASN A 575 -36.69 -79.13 0.39
C ASN A 575 -37.92 -79.84 0.95
N MET A 576 -38.34 -79.53 2.19
CA MET A 576 -39.58 -80.06 2.77
C MET A 576 -40.80 -79.67 1.95
N SER A 577 -40.88 -78.43 1.46
CA SER A 577 -41.96 -78.01 0.57
C SER A 577 -41.95 -78.78 -0.75
N HIS A 578 -40.77 -79.11 -1.27
CA HIS A 578 -40.59 -79.90 -2.47
C HIS A 578 -41.00 -81.36 -2.26
N GLU A 579 -40.64 -81.97 -1.12
CA GLU A 579 -41.03 -83.35 -0.77
C GLU A 579 -42.53 -83.49 -0.47
N ILE A 580 -43.14 -82.54 0.25
CA ILE A 580 -44.58 -82.55 0.53
C ILE A 580 -45.41 -82.35 -0.76
N ARG A 581 -44.87 -81.63 -1.75
CA ARG A 581 -45.52 -81.41 -3.05
C ARG A 581 -45.30 -82.54 -4.06
N THR A 582 -44.47 -83.54 -3.77
CA THR A 582 -44.24 -84.68 -4.65
C THR A 582 -44.97 -85.90 -4.09
N PRO A 583 -46.14 -86.30 -4.61
CA PRO A 583 -46.84 -87.46 -4.09
C PRO A 583 -46.04 -88.73 -4.44
N MET A 584 -45.64 -89.50 -3.43
CA MET A 584 -45.12 -90.86 -3.64
C MET A 584 -46.26 -91.73 -4.18
N ASN A 585 -46.06 -92.30 -5.38
CA ASN A 585 -46.88 -93.38 -5.93
C ASN A 585 -46.75 -94.66 -5.11
#